data_AF-V6AQT7-F1
#
_entry.id   AF-V6AQT7-F1
#
_cell.length_a   1.000
_cell.length_b   1.000
_cell.length_c   1.000
_cell.angle_alpha   90.00
_cell.angle_beta   90.00
_cell.angle_gamma   90.00
#
_symmetry.space_group_name_H-M   'P 1'
#
loop_
_entity.id
_entity.type
_entity.pdbx_description
1 polymer ?
#
loop_
_entity_poly.entity_id
_entity_poly.type
_entity_poly.pdbx_seq_one_letter_code
_entity_poly.pdbx_strand_id
1 'polypeptide(L)'
;MQESDIESLKVELGNLQKLHTDLEKQMMKFDEIIPFERQTTAMIFSPRLLNMMLACGPQIESMTKLIAKRCNIDAFDIVDDAGTKWSKSVPKLIQEINSKAVLAKFRIVSKPHLLLFTPFTLHLEWWQDYNNLKHGLSTNQFKINYTVVMNALAALSALHCIADKLMGYSDDDIPQVLDAKNWVNDEYFIKIANLDKTSTVNHSWESLLFQVDAFYKPF
;
A
#
# COMPACT_ATOMS: atom_id res chain seq x y z
N MET A 1 -7.27 7.40 -21.25
CA MET A 1 -5.78 7.40 -21.28
C MET A 1 -5.32 6.56 -22.48
N GLN A 2 -4.19 6.84 -23.14
CA GLN A 2 -3.79 6.05 -24.32
C GLN A 2 -3.25 4.67 -23.88
N GLU A 3 -3.35 3.66 -24.74
CA GLU A 3 -2.86 2.29 -24.45
C GLU A 3 -1.36 2.28 -24.10
N SER A 4 -0.57 3.11 -24.77
CA SER A 4 0.87 3.30 -24.48
C SER A 4 1.12 3.85 -23.07
N ASP A 5 0.23 4.69 -22.55
CA ASP A 5 0.35 5.22 -21.19
C ASP A 5 0.06 4.13 -20.16
N ILE A 6 -0.93 3.27 -20.41
CA ILE A 6 -1.26 2.14 -19.53
C ILE A 6 -0.08 1.16 -19.47
N GLU A 7 0.53 0.85 -20.61
CA GLU A 7 1.67 -0.06 -20.65
C GLU A 7 2.88 0.52 -19.88
N SER A 8 3.13 1.82 -20.02
CA SER A 8 4.14 2.53 -19.22
C SER A 8 3.88 2.40 -17.71
N LEU A 9 2.62 2.56 -17.28
CA LEU A 9 2.24 2.39 -15.87
C LEU A 9 2.40 0.94 -15.38
N LYS A 10 2.14 -0.06 -16.23
CA LYS A 10 2.37 -1.47 -15.89
C LYS A 10 3.85 -1.77 -15.66
N VAL A 11 4.72 -1.21 -16.50
CA VAL A 11 6.18 -1.32 -16.32
C VAL A 11 6.62 -0.66 -15.01
N GLU A 12 6.11 0.53 -14.71
CA GLU A 12 6.39 1.23 -13.45
C GLU A 12 5.92 0.42 -12.24
N LEU A 13 4.69 -0.12 -12.28
CA LEU A 13 4.15 -1.00 -11.25
C LEU A 13 5.03 -2.23 -11.03
N GLY A 14 5.44 -2.91 -12.10
CA GLY A 14 6.31 -4.09 -12.03
C GLY A 14 7.68 -3.80 -11.39
N ASN A 15 8.22 -2.60 -11.61
CA ASN A 15 9.46 -2.17 -10.95
C ASN A 15 9.25 -1.91 -9.46
N LEU A 16 8.17 -1.24 -9.08
CA LEU A 16 7.82 -1.00 -7.67
C LEU A 16 7.56 -2.31 -6.93
N GLN A 17 6.89 -3.28 -7.57
CA GLN A 17 6.62 -4.61 -7.01
C GLN A 17 7.91 -5.38 -6.68
N LYS A 18 8.94 -5.28 -7.53
CA LYS A 18 10.25 -5.87 -7.26
C LYS A 18 10.92 -5.23 -6.05
N LEU A 19 10.91 -3.89 -5.97
CA LEU A 19 11.47 -3.16 -4.82
C LEU A 19 10.74 -3.49 -3.51
N HIS A 20 9.41 -3.62 -3.57
CA HIS A 20 8.61 -4.04 -2.42
C HIS A 20 8.98 -5.46 -1.97
N THR A 21 9.09 -6.41 -2.91
CA THR A 21 9.53 -7.79 -2.63
C THR A 21 10.89 -7.81 -1.93
N ASP A 22 11.82 -6.97 -2.34
CA ASP A 22 13.15 -6.90 -1.72
C ASP A 22 13.11 -6.30 -0.31
N LEU A 23 12.19 -5.37 -0.03
CA LEU A 23 11.94 -4.89 1.33
C LEU A 23 11.32 -5.97 2.21
N GLU A 24 10.36 -6.72 1.70
CA GLU A 24 9.74 -7.82 2.45
C GLU A 24 10.75 -8.90 2.80
N LYS A 25 11.63 -9.29 1.86
CA LYS A 25 12.73 -10.22 2.15
C LYS A 25 13.68 -9.70 3.22
N GLN A 26 13.98 -8.40 3.23
CA GLN A 26 14.81 -7.79 4.27
C GLN A 26 14.11 -7.82 5.63
N MET A 27 12.80 -7.57 5.65
CA MET A 27 12.01 -7.63 6.87
C MET A 27 11.89 -9.07 7.40
N MET A 28 11.65 -10.06 6.54
CA MET A 28 11.62 -11.46 6.95
C MET A 28 12.95 -11.91 7.58
N LYS A 29 14.09 -11.52 6.99
CA LYS A 29 15.41 -11.78 7.60
C LYS A 29 15.63 -11.04 8.92
N PHE A 30 14.99 -9.90 9.12
CA PHE A 30 15.04 -9.18 10.38
C PHE A 30 14.17 -9.90 11.43
N ASP A 31 12.98 -10.34 11.04
CA ASP A 31 12.02 -11.09 11.84
C ASP A 31 12.58 -12.44 12.34
N GLU A 32 13.38 -13.11 11.51
CA GLU A 32 14.11 -14.34 11.90
C GLU A 32 15.06 -14.13 13.10
N ILE A 33 15.57 -12.91 13.29
CA ILE A 33 16.50 -12.56 14.37
C ILE A 33 15.73 -12.00 15.56
N ILE A 34 14.75 -11.14 15.29
CA ILE A 34 13.93 -10.47 16.28
C ILE A 34 12.47 -10.68 15.86
N PRO A 35 11.78 -11.71 16.37
CA PRO A 35 10.41 -12.00 15.97
C PRO A 35 9.44 -10.87 16.29
N PHE A 36 8.48 -10.64 15.41
CA PHE A 36 7.49 -9.59 15.63
C PHE A 36 6.44 -9.99 16.69
N GLU A 37 6.48 -9.29 17.81
CA GLU A 37 5.51 -9.35 18.90
C GLU A 37 4.96 -7.95 19.22
N ARG A 38 3.69 -7.67 18.88
CA ARG A 38 3.13 -6.30 18.87
C ARG A 38 3.36 -5.47 20.14
N GLN A 39 3.38 -6.08 21.32
CA GLN A 39 3.54 -5.36 22.60
C GLN A 39 5.00 -4.98 22.89
N THR A 40 5.95 -5.81 22.48
CA THR A 40 7.38 -5.61 22.76
C THR A 40 8.09 -4.91 21.59
N THR A 41 7.61 -5.08 20.36
CA THR A 41 8.23 -4.55 19.14
C THR A 41 8.09 -3.04 18.96
N ALA A 42 7.16 -2.39 19.65
CA ALA A 42 7.07 -0.93 19.69
C ALA A 42 8.32 -0.28 20.30
N MET A 43 9.10 -1.03 21.09
CA MET A 43 10.35 -0.58 21.71
C MET A 43 11.60 -0.99 20.93
N ILE A 44 11.45 -1.70 19.81
CA ILE A 44 12.58 -2.22 19.03
C ILE A 44 12.93 -1.21 17.95
N PHE A 45 14.12 -0.63 18.10
CA PHE A 45 14.73 0.33 17.17
C PHE A 45 15.96 -0.29 16.53
N SER A 46 16.14 -0.07 15.23
CA SER A 46 17.32 -0.56 14.52
C SER A 46 17.64 0.34 13.33
N PRO A 47 18.93 0.61 13.04
CA PRO A 47 19.33 1.23 11.78
C PRO A 47 18.78 0.49 10.55
N ARG A 48 18.56 -0.82 10.64
CA ARG A 48 17.92 -1.59 9.54
C ARG A 48 16.46 -1.20 9.33
N LEU A 49 15.70 -1.02 10.42
CA LEU A 49 14.30 -0.56 10.36
C LEU A 49 14.22 0.87 9.80
N LEU A 50 15.15 1.74 10.20
CA LEU A 50 15.30 3.08 9.65
C LEU A 50 15.49 3.06 8.12
N ASN A 51 16.43 2.24 7.65
CA ASN A 51 16.73 2.10 6.23
C ASN A 51 15.54 1.53 5.45
N MET A 52 14.85 0.53 6.01
CA MET A 52 13.62 0.00 5.41
C MET A 52 12.54 1.08 5.30
N MET A 53 12.37 1.92 6.33
CA MET A 53 11.41 3.02 6.29
C MET A 53 11.77 4.07 5.23
N LEU A 54 13.05 4.45 5.14
CA LEU A 54 13.56 5.39 4.13
C LEU A 54 13.41 4.86 2.71
N ALA A 55 13.42 3.54 2.51
CA ALA A 55 13.16 2.91 1.22
C ALA A 55 11.65 2.71 0.94
N CYS A 56 10.84 2.49 1.98
CA CYS A 56 9.40 2.28 1.86
C CYS A 56 8.64 3.58 1.56
N GLY A 57 8.99 4.68 2.22
CA GLY A 57 8.31 5.97 2.06
C GLY A 57 8.24 6.49 0.62
N PRO A 58 9.37 6.56 -0.13
CA PRO A 58 9.36 6.94 -1.53
C PRO A 58 8.52 6.01 -2.41
N GLN A 59 8.51 4.70 -2.12
CA GLN A 59 7.69 3.74 -2.87
C GLN A 59 6.19 3.97 -2.67
N ILE A 60 5.76 4.30 -1.44
CA ILE A 60 4.38 4.69 -1.16
C ILE A 60 4.01 5.97 -1.92
N GLU A 61 4.90 6.95 -1.94
CA GLU A 61 4.71 8.19 -2.70
C GLU A 61 4.57 7.90 -4.21
N SER A 62 5.44 7.08 -4.78
CA SER A 62 5.34 6.65 -6.19
C SER A 62 4.05 5.87 -6.46
N MET A 63 3.68 4.94 -5.58
CA MET A 63 2.49 4.12 -5.76
C MET A 63 1.20 4.95 -5.71
N THR A 64 1.10 5.88 -4.77
CA THR A 64 -0.07 6.77 -4.68
C THR A 64 -0.20 7.68 -5.90
N LYS A 65 0.91 8.19 -6.45
CA LYS A 65 0.92 8.96 -7.71
C LYS A 65 0.55 8.10 -8.92
N LEU A 66 1.04 6.87 -9.00
CA LEU A 66 0.71 5.91 -10.05
C LEU A 66 -0.80 5.59 -10.04
N ILE A 67 -1.37 5.31 -8.86
CA ILE A 67 -2.81 5.08 -8.70
C ILE A 67 -3.59 6.34 -9.08
N ALA A 68 -3.17 7.52 -8.58
CA ALA A 68 -3.84 8.78 -8.88
C ALA A 68 -3.88 9.06 -10.39
N LYS A 69 -2.74 8.89 -11.08
CA LYS A 69 -2.65 9.03 -12.53
C LYS A 69 -3.56 8.04 -13.26
N ARG A 70 -3.56 6.77 -12.84
CA ARG A 70 -4.45 5.75 -13.42
C ARG A 70 -5.93 6.12 -13.28
N CYS A 71 -6.29 6.70 -12.13
CA CYS A 71 -7.66 7.09 -11.79
C CYS A 71 -8.08 8.49 -12.26
N ASN A 72 -7.23 9.21 -13.00
CA ASN A 72 -7.43 10.63 -13.35
C ASN A 72 -7.72 11.51 -12.12
N ILE A 73 -7.15 11.17 -10.96
CA ILE A 73 -7.16 12.00 -9.76
C ILE A 73 -6.09 13.07 -9.94
N ASP A 74 -6.47 14.35 -9.77
CA ASP A 74 -5.51 15.45 -9.88
C ASP A 74 -4.43 15.28 -8.81
N ALA A 75 -3.19 15.14 -9.24
CA ALA A 75 -2.06 14.96 -8.35
C ALA A 75 -1.46 16.29 -7.87
N PHE A 76 -2.08 17.44 -8.16
CA PHE A 76 -1.59 18.76 -7.77
C PHE A 76 -2.62 19.55 -6.93
N ASP A 77 -2.16 20.28 -5.90
CA ASP A 77 -3.02 21.04 -4.98
C ASP A 77 -2.99 22.56 -5.22
N ILE A 78 -1.81 23.10 -5.59
CA ILE A 78 -1.54 24.54 -5.55
C ILE A 78 -0.93 24.94 -6.88
N VAL A 79 -1.53 25.94 -7.53
CA VAL A 79 -0.88 26.79 -8.52
C VAL A 79 -0.43 28.02 -7.76
N ASP A 80 0.87 28.23 -7.57
CA ASP A 80 1.34 29.49 -6.96
C ASP A 80 1.09 30.67 -7.91
N ASP A 81 1.31 31.90 -7.45
CA ASP A 81 1.11 33.10 -8.27
C ASP A 81 1.95 33.11 -9.57
N ALA A 82 2.98 32.25 -9.65
CA ALA A 82 3.82 32.05 -10.83
C ALA A 82 3.36 30.91 -11.75
N GLY A 83 2.25 30.22 -11.43
CA GLY A 83 1.73 29.10 -12.21
C GLY A 83 2.30 27.73 -11.83
N THR A 84 3.14 27.62 -10.79
CA THR A 84 3.81 26.38 -10.41
C THR A 84 2.84 25.42 -9.73
N LYS A 85 2.72 24.21 -10.28
CA LYS A 85 1.90 23.13 -9.70
C LYS A 85 2.67 22.35 -8.65
N TRP A 86 2.22 22.40 -7.40
CA TRP A 86 2.77 21.59 -6.31
C TRP A 86 2.03 20.26 -6.17
N SER A 87 2.78 19.15 -6.08
CA SER A 87 2.20 17.82 -5.88
C SER A 87 1.36 17.78 -4.61
N LYS A 88 0.18 17.17 -4.67
CA LYS A 88 -0.60 16.79 -3.50
C LYS A 88 0.26 15.96 -2.57
N SER A 89 0.03 16.12 -1.28
CA SER A 89 0.65 15.29 -0.27
C SER A 89 0.08 13.86 -0.33
N VAL A 90 0.90 12.87 0.03
CA VAL A 90 0.46 11.46 0.10
C VAL A 90 -0.82 11.27 0.95
N PRO A 91 -1.00 11.92 2.11
CA PRO A 91 -2.25 11.81 2.88
C PRO A 91 -3.48 12.26 2.10
N LYS A 92 -3.38 13.35 1.32
CA LYS A 92 -4.49 13.83 0.50
C LYS A 92 -4.80 12.87 -0.64
N LEU A 93 -3.77 12.36 -1.33
CA LEU A 93 -3.95 11.36 -2.38
C LEU A 93 -4.61 10.09 -1.83
N ILE A 94 -4.17 9.61 -0.65
CA ILE A 94 -4.78 8.47 0.02
C ILE A 94 -6.24 8.76 0.38
N GLN A 95 -6.55 9.98 0.86
CA GLN A 95 -7.93 10.36 1.17
C GLN A 95 -8.82 10.33 -0.08
N GLU A 96 -8.33 10.79 -1.23
CA GLU A 96 -9.07 10.78 -2.50
C GLU A 96 -9.24 9.35 -3.05
N ILE A 97 -8.18 8.54 -3.02
CA ILE A 97 -8.23 7.11 -3.37
C ILE A 97 -9.23 6.38 -2.46
N ASN A 98 -9.25 6.71 -1.17
CA ASN A 98 -10.13 6.12 -0.17
C ASN A 98 -11.49 6.83 -0.04
N SER A 99 -11.87 7.71 -0.97
CA SER A 99 -13.10 8.51 -0.86
C SER A 99 -14.38 7.66 -0.75
N LYS A 100 -14.37 6.47 -1.35
CA LYS A 100 -15.42 5.45 -1.20
C LYS A 100 -15.00 4.28 -0.31
N ALA A 101 -14.11 4.52 0.65
CA ALA A 101 -13.70 3.59 1.70
C ALA A 101 -13.03 2.27 1.24
N VAL A 102 -12.47 2.21 0.03
CA VAL A 102 -11.84 0.98 -0.51
C VAL A 102 -10.69 0.47 0.37
N LEU A 103 -9.80 1.35 0.82
CA LEU A 103 -8.67 0.99 1.68
C LEU A 103 -9.13 0.59 3.09
N ALA A 104 -10.25 1.15 3.55
CA ALA A 104 -10.85 0.77 4.84
C ALA A 104 -11.48 -0.63 4.83
N LYS A 105 -11.74 -1.21 3.65
CA LYS A 105 -12.19 -2.60 3.54
C LYS A 105 -11.06 -3.60 3.72
N PHE A 106 -9.82 -3.25 3.42
CA PHE A 106 -8.75 -4.24 3.37
C PHE A 106 -8.40 -4.76 4.77
N ARG A 107 -8.52 -6.08 4.96
CA ARG A 107 -7.97 -6.77 6.12
C ARG A 107 -6.56 -7.23 5.76
N ILE A 108 -5.54 -6.60 6.34
CA ILE A 108 -4.15 -6.90 6.00
C ILE A 108 -3.55 -7.74 7.12
N VAL A 109 -3.35 -9.04 6.87
CA VAL A 109 -2.86 -9.98 7.87
C VAL A 109 -1.41 -10.31 7.59
N SER A 110 -0.53 -10.19 8.58
CA SER A 110 0.83 -10.70 8.46
C SER A 110 0.81 -12.23 8.40
N LYS A 111 1.41 -12.81 7.36
CA LYS A 111 1.50 -14.26 7.17
C LYS A 111 2.25 -14.97 8.31
N PRO A 112 3.46 -14.55 8.72
CA PRO A 112 4.20 -15.23 9.79
C PRO A 112 3.56 -15.11 11.17
N HIS A 113 2.86 -14.00 11.46
CA HIS A 113 2.37 -13.73 12.82
C HIS A 113 0.85 -13.84 12.98
N LEU A 114 0.10 -13.96 11.88
CA LEU A 114 -1.37 -13.92 11.86
C LEU A 114 -1.96 -12.66 12.53
N LEU A 115 -1.21 -11.55 12.49
CA LEU A 115 -1.60 -10.27 13.09
C LEU A 115 -2.26 -9.36 12.06
N LEU A 116 -3.36 -8.73 12.46
CA LEU A 116 -4.09 -7.75 11.64
C LEU A 116 -3.45 -6.36 11.72
N PHE A 117 -3.20 -5.77 10.55
CA PHE A 117 -2.73 -4.40 10.35
C PHE A 117 -3.82 -3.55 9.69
N THR A 118 -3.94 -2.31 10.15
CA THR A 118 -4.91 -1.31 9.66
C THR A 118 -4.17 -0.01 9.36
N PRO A 119 -3.31 0.02 8.32
CA PRO A 119 -2.39 1.14 8.12
C PRO A 119 -3.07 2.44 7.66
N PHE A 120 -4.29 2.37 7.15
CA PHE A 120 -5.04 3.55 6.69
C PHE A 120 -6.02 4.04 7.77
N THR A 121 -5.47 4.51 8.90
CA THR A 121 -6.23 5.23 9.93
C THR A 121 -6.46 6.69 9.52
N LEU A 122 -7.26 7.43 10.30
CA LEU A 122 -7.48 8.86 10.09
C LEU A 122 -6.16 9.67 10.15
N HIS A 123 -5.23 9.24 10.99
CA HIS A 123 -3.92 9.85 11.16
C HIS A 123 -2.88 8.84 10.71
N LEU A 124 -2.35 8.98 9.48
CA LEU A 124 -1.34 8.09 8.90
C LEU A 124 0.00 8.21 9.66
N GLU A 125 0.08 7.67 10.86
CA GLU A 125 1.20 7.81 11.80
C GLU A 125 2.52 7.39 11.15
N TRP A 126 2.55 6.25 10.46
CA TRP A 126 3.73 5.77 9.75
C TRP A 126 4.22 6.77 8.69
N TRP A 127 3.32 7.49 8.01
CA TRP A 127 3.70 8.50 7.02
C TRP A 127 4.25 9.74 7.70
N GLN A 128 3.63 10.15 8.82
CA GLN A 128 4.12 11.28 9.62
C GLN A 128 5.52 10.99 10.16
N ASP A 129 5.77 9.79 10.65
CA ASP A 129 7.07 9.35 11.13
C ASP A 129 8.12 9.32 10.02
N TYR A 130 7.78 8.82 8.83
CA TYR A 130 8.66 8.91 7.66
C TYR A 130 8.97 10.36 7.27
N ASN A 131 7.97 11.24 7.20
CA ASN A 131 8.20 12.64 6.85
C ASN A 131 9.07 13.36 7.89
N ASN A 132 8.82 13.09 9.18
CA ASN A 132 9.65 13.58 10.27
C ASN A 132 11.09 13.09 10.15
N LEU A 133 11.29 11.83 9.74
CA LEU A 133 12.61 11.28 9.48
C LEU A 133 13.27 11.94 8.27
N LYS A 134 12.57 12.03 7.13
CA LYS A 134 13.05 12.62 5.87
C LYS A 134 13.55 14.06 6.04
N HIS A 135 12.87 14.85 6.88
CA HIS A 135 13.19 16.27 7.08
C HIS A 135 13.92 16.56 8.41
N GLY A 136 14.10 15.58 9.31
CA GLY A 136 14.58 15.79 10.68
C GLY A 136 15.45 14.65 11.23
N LEU A 137 16.28 14.03 10.37
CA LEU A 137 17.06 12.81 10.58
C LEU A 137 17.61 12.55 12.00
N SER A 138 18.16 13.54 12.71
CA SER A 138 18.88 13.31 13.97
C SER A 138 17.99 13.14 15.21
N THR A 139 16.81 13.78 15.28
CA THR A 139 15.94 13.74 16.47
C THR A 139 14.81 12.72 16.36
N ASN A 140 14.49 12.27 15.14
CA ASN A 140 13.32 11.44 14.87
C ASN A 140 13.64 9.96 14.59
N GLN A 141 14.91 9.54 14.57
CA GLN A 141 15.27 8.14 14.28
C GLN A 141 14.63 7.12 15.25
N PHE A 142 14.41 7.51 16.51
CA PHE A 142 13.76 6.69 17.53
C PHE A 142 12.22 6.72 17.46
N LYS A 143 11.64 7.30 16.42
CA LYS A 143 10.21 7.11 16.12
C LYS A 143 9.99 5.91 15.20
N ILE A 144 11.03 5.50 14.46
CA ILE A 144 10.95 4.35 13.56
C ILE A 144 11.24 3.07 14.34
N ASN A 145 10.18 2.50 14.92
CA ASN A 145 10.20 1.17 15.50
C ASN A 145 9.69 0.12 14.51
N TYR A 146 9.77 -1.14 14.92
CA TYR A 146 9.36 -2.27 14.10
C TYR A 146 7.86 -2.20 13.73
N THR A 147 6.98 -1.81 14.65
CA THR A 147 5.54 -1.65 14.38
C THR A 147 5.27 -0.59 13.30
N VAL A 148 6.00 0.53 13.31
CA VAL A 148 5.89 1.57 12.29
C VAL A 148 6.27 1.04 10.91
N VAL A 149 7.39 0.32 10.81
CA VAL A 149 7.84 -0.25 9.53
C VAL A 149 6.88 -1.33 9.02
N MET A 150 6.36 -2.20 9.90
CA MET A 150 5.35 -3.20 9.52
C MET A 150 4.06 -2.55 9.00
N ASN A 151 3.59 -1.47 9.64
CA ASN A 151 2.43 -0.72 9.13
C ASN A 151 2.72 -0.08 7.76
N ALA A 152 3.91 0.49 7.55
CA ALA A 152 4.28 1.07 6.27
C ALA A 152 4.32 0.02 5.15
N LEU A 153 4.92 -1.16 5.40
CA LEU A 153 4.94 -2.26 4.43
C LEU A 153 3.53 -2.82 4.17
N ALA A 154 2.69 -2.94 5.21
CA ALA A 154 1.29 -3.31 5.04
C ALA A 154 0.54 -2.30 4.15
N ALA A 155 0.76 -1.00 4.36
CA ALA A 155 0.19 0.05 3.53
C ALA A 155 0.61 -0.11 2.07
N LEU A 156 1.91 -0.31 1.83
CA LEU A 156 2.47 -0.49 0.50
C LEU A 156 1.89 -1.73 -0.20
N SER A 157 1.76 -2.86 0.51
CA SER A 157 1.12 -4.07 -0.02
C SER A 157 -0.33 -3.85 -0.44
N ALA A 158 -1.11 -3.12 0.35
CA ALA A 158 -2.48 -2.76 -0.01
C ALA A 158 -2.55 -1.86 -1.25
N LEU A 159 -1.65 -0.87 -1.36
CA LEU A 159 -1.59 -0.01 -2.53
C LEU A 159 -1.21 -0.80 -3.79
N HIS A 160 -0.28 -1.75 -3.69
CA HIS A 160 0.03 -2.67 -4.79
C HIS A 160 -1.19 -3.49 -5.22
N CYS A 161 -1.99 -3.99 -4.28
CA CYS A 161 -3.21 -4.73 -4.58
C CYS A 161 -4.21 -3.87 -5.37
N ILE A 162 -4.40 -2.60 -4.99
CA ILE A 162 -5.27 -1.68 -5.75
C ILE A 162 -4.68 -1.39 -7.14
N ALA A 163 -3.40 -1.04 -7.21
CA ALA A 163 -2.75 -0.70 -8.48
C ALA A 163 -2.81 -1.86 -9.47
N ASP A 164 -2.51 -3.08 -9.03
CA ASP A 164 -2.58 -4.29 -9.83
C ASP A 164 -3.98 -4.50 -10.43
N LYS A 165 -5.03 -4.31 -9.63
CA LYS A 165 -6.41 -4.32 -10.14
C LYS A 165 -6.63 -3.23 -11.18
N LEU A 166 -6.32 -1.99 -10.85
CA LEU A 166 -6.55 -0.87 -11.77
C LEU A 166 -5.87 -1.03 -13.14
N MET A 167 -4.71 -1.70 -13.19
CA MET A 167 -4.00 -1.98 -14.45
C MET A 167 -4.67 -3.05 -15.33
N GLY A 168 -5.50 -3.90 -14.73
CA GLY A 168 -6.26 -4.95 -15.43
C GLY A 168 -7.65 -4.52 -15.93
N TYR A 169 -8.12 -3.33 -15.55
CA TYR A 169 -9.47 -2.84 -15.87
C TYR A 169 -9.45 -1.69 -16.88
N SER A 170 -10.54 -1.58 -17.64
CA SER A 170 -10.78 -0.47 -18.59
C SER A 170 -10.99 0.86 -17.85
N ASP A 171 -10.88 1.98 -18.57
CA ASP A 171 -11.09 3.31 -17.96
C ASP A 171 -12.50 3.48 -17.36
N ASP A 172 -13.51 2.86 -17.98
CA ASP A 172 -14.91 2.94 -17.54
C ASP A 172 -15.16 2.15 -16.23
N ASP A 173 -14.30 1.17 -15.92
CA ASP A 173 -14.44 0.31 -14.75
C ASP A 173 -13.68 0.84 -13.51
N ILE A 174 -12.77 1.79 -13.68
CA ILE A 174 -11.97 2.35 -12.57
C ILE A 174 -12.82 2.82 -11.38
N PRO A 175 -13.93 3.56 -11.58
CA PRO A 175 -14.73 4.04 -10.45
C PRO A 175 -15.34 2.90 -9.63
N GLN A 176 -15.45 1.70 -10.21
CA GLN A 176 -15.91 0.50 -9.55
C GLN A 176 -14.79 -0.11 -8.70
N VAL A 177 -13.53 -0.09 -9.18
CA VAL A 177 -12.36 -0.58 -8.43
C VAL A 177 -12.10 0.26 -7.17
N LEU A 178 -12.37 1.56 -7.21
CA LEU A 178 -12.20 2.44 -6.03
C LEU A 178 -13.40 2.43 -5.06
N ASP A 179 -14.42 1.60 -5.29
CA ASP A 179 -15.65 1.57 -4.50
C ASP A 179 -15.65 0.38 -3.53
N ALA A 180 -15.66 0.64 -2.22
CA ALA A 180 -15.69 -0.40 -1.18
C ALA A 180 -16.81 -1.42 -1.34
N LYS A 181 -17.93 -1.07 -1.98
CA LYS A 181 -19.05 -1.99 -2.19
C LYS A 181 -18.67 -3.18 -3.08
N ASN A 182 -17.67 -2.99 -3.95
CA ASN A 182 -17.19 -4.00 -4.89
C ASN A 182 -16.02 -4.83 -4.32
N TRP A 183 -15.68 -4.63 -3.04
CA TRP A 183 -14.67 -5.40 -2.34
C TRP A 183 -15.31 -6.21 -1.21
N VAL A 184 -15.18 -7.52 -1.28
CA VAL A 184 -15.78 -8.47 -0.34
C VAL A 184 -14.69 -9.08 0.52
N ASN A 185 -14.87 -9.00 1.83
CA ASN A 185 -14.01 -9.65 2.82
C ASN A 185 -14.69 -10.94 3.23
N ASP A 186 -14.41 -12.03 2.53
CA ASP A 186 -15.18 -13.24 2.77
C ASP A 186 -14.38 -14.23 3.61
N GLU A 187 -14.85 -14.48 4.83
CA GLU A 187 -14.43 -15.64 5.61
C GLU A 187 -14.93 -16.95 4.96
N TYR A 188 -15.86 -16.86 4.00
CA TYR A 188 -16.47 -17.98 3.26
C TYR A 188 -15.84 -18.27 1.88
N PHE A 189 -15.24 -17.30 1.15
CA PHE A 189 -14.68 -17.56 -0.19
C PHE A 189 -13.46 -18.49 -0.20
N ILE A 190 -12.74 -18.64 0.92
CA ILE A 190 -11.68 -19.66 1.04
C ILE A 190 -12.27 -21.08 0.85
N LYS A 191 -13.56 -21.30 1.15
CA LYS A 191 -14.26 -22.56 0.82
C LYS A 191 -14.74 -22.62 -0.64
N ILE A 192 -15.17 -21.50 -1.23
CA ILE A 192 -15.73 -21.48 -2.60
C ILE A 192 -14.64 -21.56 -3.67
N ALA A 193 -13.49 -20.90 -3.48
CA ALA A 193 -12.34 -21.02 -4.39
C ALA A 193 -11.75 -22.44 -4.44
N ASN A 194 -11.98 -23.26 -3.40
CA ASN A 194 -11.64 -24.67 -3.38
C ASN A 194 -12.70 -25.57 -4.06
N LEU A 195 -13.89 -25.06 -4.37
CA LEU A 195 -15.02 -25.81 -4.94
C LEU A 195 -15.24 -25.52 -6.43
N ASP A 196 -14.99 -24.29 -6.90
CA ASP A 196 -15.19 -23.91 -8.31
C ASP A 196 -13.87 -23.54 -9.01
N LYS A 197 -13.32 -24.51 -9.76
CA LYS A 197 -12.13 -24.34 -10.62
C LYS A 197 -12.34 -23.40 -11.82
N THR A 198 -13.51 -22.80 -11.96
CA THR A 198 -13.92 -21.99 -13.12
C THR A 198 -14.14 -20.51 -12.81
N SER A 199 -14.10 -20.11 -11.52
CA SER A 199 -13.98 -18.69 -11.21
C SER A 199 -12.51 -18.29 -11.34
N THR A 200 -12.17 -17.54 -12.39
CA THR A 200 -10.89 -16.82 -12.45
C THR A 200 -10.89 -15.78 -11.34
N VAL A 201 -10.53 -16.23 -10.14
CA VAL A 201 -10.00 -15.35 -9.10
C VAL A 201 -8.70 -14.81 -9.70
N ASN A 202 -8.78 -13.68 -10.39
CA ASN A 202 -7.57 -12.96 -10.77
C ASN A 202 -6.87 -12.65 -9.46
N HIS A 203 -5.83 -13.40 -9.13
CA HIS A 203 -5.06 -13.17 -7.92
C HIS A 203 -4.52 -11.74 -8.00
N SER A 204 -4.86 -10.94 -6.99
CA SER A 204 -4.18 -9.68 -6.72
C SER A 204 -2.69 -9.93 -6.48
N TRP A 205 -1.87 -8.89 -6.64
CA TRP A 205 -0.52 -8.79 -6.08
C TRP A 205 -0.28 -9.71 -4.86
N GLU A 206 0.71 -10.60 -4.97
CA GLU A 206 1.11 -11.52 -3.89
C GLU A 206 2.28 -10.95 -3.10
N SER A 207 1.98 -10.46 -1.90
CA SER A 207 2.99 -10.06 -0.92
C SER A 207 3.60 -11.29 -0.22
N LEU A 208 4.89 -11.25 0.09
CA LEU A 208 5.58 -12.29 0.86
C LEU A 208 5.22 -12.23 2.35
N LEU A 209 4.99 -11.02 2.88
CA LEU A 209 4.83 -10.79 4.31
C LEU A 209 3.36 -10.64 4.74
N PHE A 210 2.49 -10.22 3.82
CA PHE A 210 1.10 -9.89 4.08
C PHE A 210 0.14 -10.64 3.15
N GLN A 211 -1.01 -10.93 3.70
CA GLN A 211 -2.21 -11.33 2.99
C GLN A 211 -3.18 -10.16 3.05
N VAL A 212 -3.60 -9.64 1.89
CA VAL A 212 -4.62 -8.60 1.79
C VAL A 212 -5.95 -9.30 1.50
N ASP A 213 -6.75 -9.52 2.55
CA ASP A 213 -8.05 -10.18 2.48
C ASP A 213 -9.11 -9.20 1.99
N ALA A 214 -9.13 -8.98 0.67
CA ALA A 214 -10.18 -8.26 -0.02
C ALA A 214 -10.32 -8.80 -1.45
N PHE A 215 -11.50 -9.32 -1.79
CA PHE A 215 -11.80 -9.83 -3.13
C PHE A 215 -12.59 -8.81 -3.91
N TYR A 216 -12.08 -8.43 -5.08
CA TYR A 216 -12.82 -7.57 -5.99
C TYR A 216 -13.91 -8.37 -6.73
N LYS A 217 -15.17 -7.97 -6.56
CA LYS A 217 -16.34 -8.49 -7.25
C LYS A 217 -17.21 -7.31 -7.71
N PRO A 218 -17.21 -6.97 -9.00
CA PRO A 218 -18.08 -5.91 -9.50
C PRO A 218 -19.55 -6.32 -9.35
N PHE A 219 -20.38 -5.38 -8.87
CA PHE A 219 -21.84 -5.51 -8.77
C PHE A 219 -22.53 -4.60 -9.78
#